data_AF-A0A8S0V614-F1
#
_entry.id   AF-A0A8S0V614-F1
#
_cell.length_a   1.000
_cell.length_b   1.000
_cell.length_c   1.000
_cell.angle_alpha   90.00
_cell.angle_beta   90.00
_cell.angle_gamma   90.00
#
_symmetry.space_group_name_H-M   'P 1'
#
loop_
_entity.id
_entity.type
_entity.pdbx_description
1 polymer ?
#
loop_
_entity_poly.entity_id
_entity_poly.type
_entity_poly.pdbx_seq_one_letter_code
_entity_poly.pdbx_strand_id
1 'polypeptide(L)'
;MDFCDMTPIFGEVEAVWSAPSTTPLEPFLFRVHGLQNDPSGLRIIVTDFQSNTFEAIRTRHQLEDMKDNIGIGGNWSEFVDYIRASVKSEDVKLILEGQSESGGASHAKLIAQKGKGMPRMSVSLAKLSDVVASQAMASLSMELYKEYKNVHKSLVKEQERSFNLTVVVAAEREKNESLQNMLSRKNKSQKMDTENSDSKSASSPQDASGIL
;
A
#
# COMPACT_ATOMS: atom_id res chain seq x y z
N MET A 1 -14.69 -12.53 6.23
CA MET A 1 -14.75 -11.22 5.55
C MET A 1 -15.43 -11.42 4.22
N ASP A 2 -16.34 -10.51 3.87
CA ASP A 2 -17.05 -10.51 2.59
C ASP A 2 -16.62 -9.29 1.74
N PHE A 3 -17.09 -9.21 0.51
CA PHE A 3 -16.75 -8.10 -0.38
C PHE A 3 -17.42 -6.78 0.02
N CYS A 4 -18.55 -6.81 0.75
CA CYS A 4 -19.13 -5.58 1.33
C CYS A 4 -18.21 -4.89 2.34
N ASP A 5 -17.33 -5.65 3.01
CA ASP A 5 -16.40 -5.12 4.00
C ASP A 5 -15.13 -4.53 3.35
N MET A 6 -14.98 -4.70 2.04
CA MET A 6 -13.84 -4.23 1.28
C MET A 6 -14.01 -2.76 0.91
N THR A 7 -12.98 -1.94 1.18
CA THR A 7 -12.89 -0.60 0.58
C THR A 7 -12.72 -0.71 -0.93
N PRO A 8 -13.40 0.12 -1.73
CA PRO A 8 -13.24 0.10 -3.18
C PRO A 8 -11.77 0.21 -3.58
N ILE A 9 -11.34 -0.67 -4.48
CA ILE A 9 -9.99 -0.69 -5.01
C ILE A 9 -10.01 0.04 -6.33
N PHE A 10 -9.17 1.06 -6.45
CA PHE A 10 -8.93 1.79 -7.69
C PHE A 10 -7.53 1.48 -8.19
N GLY A 11 -7.37 1.43 -9.50
CA GLY A 11 -6.06 1.28 -10.11
C GLY A 11 -6.09 1.65 -11.58
N GLU A 12 -4.90 1.95 -12.08
CA GLU A 12 -4.62 2.09 -13.50
C GLU A 12 -4.22 0.73 -14.06
N VAL A 13 -4.63 0.44 -15.30
CA VAL A 13 -4.28 -0.80 -15.98
C VAL A 13 -3.97 -0.52 -17.45
N GLU A 14 -2.86 -1.08 -17.91
CA GLU A 14 -2.52 -1.09 -19.32
C GLU A 14 -3.36 -2.12 -20.07
N ALA A 15 -3.93 -1.68 -21.18
CA ALA A 15 -4.71 -2.53 -22.06
C ALA A 15 -3.85 -3.05 -23.21
N VAL A 16 -4.09 -4.29 -23.61
CA VAL A 16 -3.46 -4.94 -24.74
C VAL A 16 -4.53 -5.60 -25.59
N TRP A 17 -4.46 -5.41 -26.90
CA TRP A 17 -5.33 -6.13 -27.83
C TRP A 17 -4.91 -7.60 -27.94
N SER A 18 -5.88 -8.50 -27.89
CA SER A 18 -5.64 -9.94 -28.10
C SER A 18 -5.15 -10.24 -29.53
N ALA A 19 -5.66 -9.49 -30.52
CA ALA A 19 -5.18 -9.52 -31.89
C ALA A 19 -4.29 -8.29 -32.19
N PRO A 20 -3.33 -8.39 -33.13
CA PRO A 20 -2.53 -7.23 -33.54
C PRO A 20 -3.43 -6.09 -33.99
N SER A 21 -3.36 -4.96 -33.30
CA SER A 21 -4.13 -3.75 -33.61
C SER A 21 -3.18 -2.56 -33.60
N THR A 22 -3.38 -1.64 -34.53
CA THR A 22 -2.59 -0.41 -34.66
C THR A 22 -3.18 0.75 -33.86
N THR A 23 -4.34 0.56 -33.22
CA THR A 23 -5.01 1.60 -32.44
C THR A 23 -4.27 1.82 -31.12
N PRO A 24 -3.74 3.03 -30.85
CA PRO A 24 -3.18 3.36 -29.56
C PRO A 24 -4.23 3.15 -28.46
N LEU A 25 -3.81 2.55 -27.35
CA LEU A 25 -4.68 2.35 -26.20
C LEU A 25 -4.31 3.37 -25.13
N GLU A 26 -5.30 4.16 -24.74
CA GLU A 26 -5.20 5.03 -23.58
C GLU A 26 -5.19 4.17 -22.29
N PRO A 27 -4.60 4.67 -21.19
CA PRO A 27 -4.65 4.01 -19.91
C PRO A 27 -6.10 3.81 -19.46
N PHE A 28 -6.38 2.62 -18.91
CA PHE A 28 -7.69 2.32 -18.34
C PHE A 28 -7.64 2.51 -16.82
N LEU A 29 -8.74 3.00 -16.26
CA LEU A 29 -8.97 2.98 -14.83
C LEU A 29 -9.96 1.88 -14.50
N PHE A 30 -9.68 1.13 -13.44
CA PHE A 30 -10.60 0.15 -12.90
C PHE A 30 -11.04 0.50 -11.49
N ARG A 31 -12.24 0.03 -11.15
CA ARG A 31 -12.79 0.03 -9.80
C ARG A 31 -13.32 -1.36 -9.46
N VAL A 32 -12.87 -1.93 -8.36
CA VAL A 32 -13.37 -3.19 -7.81
C VAL A 32 -13.98 -2.96 -6.45
N HIS A 33 -15.23 -3.37 -6.25
CA HIS A 33 -15.93 -3.19 -4.99
C HIS A 33 -17.03 -4.25 -4.77
N GLY A 34 -17.44 -4.45 -3.53
CA GLY A 34 -18.59 -5.31 -3.21
C GLY A 34 -19.92 -4.76 -3.70
N LEU A 35 -20.91 -5.63 -3.89
CA LEU A 35 -22.28 -5.21 -4.20
C LEU A 35 -23.01 -4.79 -2.92
N GLN A 36 -23.80 -3.73 -3.00
CA GLN A 36 -24.60 -3.25 -1.87
C GLN A 36 -25.77 -4.18 -1.54
N ASN A 37 -26.31 -4.87 -2.56
CA ASN A 37 -27.45 -5.77 -2.42
C ASN A 37 -27.04 -7.25 -2.29
N ASP A 38 -25.75 -7.56 -2.44
CA ASP A 38 -25.17 -8.90 -2.28
C ASP A 38 -23.81 -8.76 -1.58
N PRO A 39 -23.74 -9.02 -0.26
CA PRO A 39 -22.51 -8.87 0.52
C PRO A 39 -21.32 -9.66 -0.03
N SER A 40 -21.59 -10.83 -0.62
CA SER A 40 -20.57 -11.72 -1.20
C SER A 40 -20.39 -11.51 -2.70
N GLY A 41 -21.11 -10.55 -3.29
CA GLY A 41 -20.99 -10.21 -4.70
C GLY A 41 -19.86 -9.23 -4.97
N LEU A 42 -19.22 -9.36 -6.13
CA LEU A 42 -18.14 -8.50 -6.60
C LEU A 42 -18.54 -7.78 -7.88
N ARG A 43 -18.30 -6.46 -7.94
CA ARG A 43 -18.43 -5.65 -9.15
C ARG A 43 -17.07 -5.13 -9.58
N ILE A 44 -16.80 -5.24 -10.86
CA ILE A 44 -15.59 -4.74 -11.52
C ILE A 44 -16.05 -3.84 -12.66
N ILE A 45 -15.60 -2.58 -12.65
CA ILE A 45 -15.82 -1.62 -13.73
C ILE A 45 -14.44 -1.22 -14.25
N VAL A 46 -14.27 -1.18 -15.56
CA VAL A 46 -13.03 -0.76 -16.22
C VAL A 46 -13.37 0.22 -17.33
N THR A 47 -12.68 1.36 -17.42
CA THR A 47 -12.99 2.37 -18.42
C THR A 47 -11.81 3.23 -18.86
N ASP A 48 -11.81 3.62 -20.13
CA ASP A 48 -10.94 4.65 -20.71
C ASP A 48 -11.53 6.07 -20.63
N PHE A 49 -12.69 6.24 -19.98
CA PHE A 49 -13.48 7.48 -19.94
C PHE A 49 -13.91 8.02 -21.32
N GLN A 50 -13.90 7.18 -22.34
CA GLN A 50 -14.25 7.53 -23.72
C GLN A 50 -15.26 6.53 -24.28
N SER A 51 -14.78 5.58 -25.09
CA SER A 51 -15.61 4.65 -25.87
C SER A 51 -15.66 3.24 -25.28
N ASN A 52 -14.79 2.96 -24.31
CA ASN A 52 -14.63 1.64 -23.74
C ASN A 52 -14.91 1.70 -22.24
N THR A 53 -16.11 1.28 -21.87
CA THR A 53 -16.48 0.98 -20.48
C THR A 53 -16.97 -0.46 -20.42
N PHE A 54 -16.35 -1.25 -19.55
CA PHE A 54 -16.67 -2.66 -19.36
C PHE A 54 -17.05 -2.94 -17.92
N GLU A 55 -17.87 -3.97 -17.73
CA GLU A 55 -18.34 -4.41 -16.42
C GLU A 55 -18.35 -5.93 -16.28
N ALA A 56 -18.04 -6.39 -15.08
CA ALA A 56 -18.50 -7.69 -14.59
C ALA A 56 -19.15 -7.54 -13.21
N ILE A 57 -20.27 -8.26 -13.06
CA ILE A 57 -20.89 -8.53 -11.77
C ILE A 57 -20.77 -10.04 -11.55
N ARG A 58 -20.21 -10.43 -10.41
CA ARG A 58 -20.02 -11.83 -10.02
C ARG A 58 -20.72 -12.09 -8.70
N THR A 59 -21.63 -13.06 -8.70
CA THR A 59 -22.29 -13.52 -7.47
C THR A 59 -21.36 -14.41 -6.67
N ARG A 60 -21.70 -14.69 -5.41
CA ARG A 60 -20.96 -15.63 -4.55
C ARG A 60 -20.69 -16.97 -5.25
N HIS A 61 -21.71 -17.59 -5.83
CA HIS A 61 -21.58 -18.89 -6.49
C HIS A 61 -20.59 -18.85 -7.66
N GLN A 62 -20.65 -17.82 -8.51
CA GLN A 62 -19.71 -17.67 -9.62
C GLN A 62 -18.27 -17.44 -9.15
N LEU A 63 -18.09 -16.82 -7.98
CA LEU A 63 -16.79 -16.59 -7.37
C LEU A 63 -16.26 -17.85 -6.68
N GLU A 64 -17.13 -18.69 -6.11
CA GLU A 64 -16.77 -20.03 -5.58
C GLU A 64 -16.35 -20.95 -6.73
N ASP A 65 -17.10 -20.98 -7.84
CA ASP A 65 -16.68 -21.70 -9.05
C ASP A 65 -15.33 -21.18 -9.57
N MET A 66 -15.11 -19.87 -9.54
CA MET A 66 -13.84 -19.27 -9.94
C MET A 66 -12.71 -19.69 -8.99
N LYS A 67 -12.94 -19.74 -7.67
CA LYS A 67 -11.96 -20.21 -6.67
C LYS A 67 -11.52 -21.64 -6.98
N ASP A 68 -12.47 -22.52 -7.26
CA ASP A 68 -12.20 -23.93 -7.58
C ASP A 68 -11.46 -24.07 -8.90
N ASN A 69 -11.84 -23.31 -9.92
CA ASN A 69 -11.16 -23.30 -11.23
C ASN A 69 -9.72 -22.77 -11.16
N ILE A 70 -9.45 -21.77 -10.32
CA ILE A 70 -8.09 -21.26 -10.09
C ILE A 70 -7.27 -22.26 -9.26
N GLY A 71 -7.94 -23.12 -8.49
CA GLY A 71 -7.30 -24.11 -7.62
C GLY A 71 -6.81 -23.53 -6.29
N ILE A 72 -7.48 -22.49 -5.78
CA ILE A 72 -7.12 -21.88 -4.49
C ILE A 72 -7.86 -22.59 -3.38
N GLY A 73 -7.11 -23.37 -2.59
CA GLY A 73 -7.62 -23.95 -1.35
C GLY A 73 -7.90 -22.89 -0.27
N GLY A 74 -8.50 -23.32 0.83
CA GLY A 74 -8.76 -22.46 1.97
C GLY A 74 -10.22 -22.02 2.11
N ASN A 75 -10.49 -21.14 3.06
CA ASN A 75 -11.83 -20.65 3.34
C ASN A 75 -12.22 -19.45 2.44
N TRP A 76 -13.48 -19.04 2.51
CA TRP A 76 -13.99 -17.93 1.69
C TRP A 76 -13.26 -16.60 1.95
N SER A 77 -12.94 -16.30 3.22
CA SER A 77 -12.26 -15.05 3.57
C SER A 77 -10.85 -14.99 2.96
N GLU A 78 -10.13 -16.11 2.98
CA GLU A 78 -8.81 -16.22 2.36
C GLU A 78 -8.89 -16.01 0.84
N PHE A 79 -9.96 -16.47 0.20
CA PHE A 79 -10.20 -16.22 -1.21
C PHE A 79 -10.51 -14.74 -1.50
N VAL A 80 -11.34 -14.10 -0.68
CA VAL A 80 -11.62 -12.65 -0.78
C VAL A 80 -10.31 -11.84 -0.64
N ASP A 81 -9.46 -12.19 0.32
CA ASP A 81 -8.16 -11.56 0.51
C ASP A 81 -7.20 -11.84 -0.65
N TYR A 82 -7.27 -13.02 -1.25
CA TYR A 82 -6.52 -13.33 -2.47
C TYR A 82 -6.97 -12.45 -3.65
N ILE A 83 -8.27 -12.28 -3.88
CA ILE A 83 -8.79 -11.39 -4.94
C ILE A 83 -8.35 -9.95 -4.67
N ARG A 84 -8.49 -9.49 -3.42
CA ARG A 84 -8.02 -8.16 -2.99
C ARG A 84 -6.55 -7.94 -3.34
N ALA A 85 -5.70 -8.89 -2.96
CA ALA A 85 -4.27 -8.78 -3.15
C ALA A 85 -3.87 -8.90 -4.63
N SER A 86 -4.59 -9.70 -5.42
CA SER A 86 -4.37 -9.84 -6.86
C SER A 86 -4.68 -8.55 -7.60
N VAL A 87 -5.81 -7.92 -7.30
CA VAL A 87 -6.23 -6.66 -7.96
C VAL A 87 -5.38 -5.46 -7.49
N LYS A 88 -4.83 -5.50 -6.27
CA LYS A 88 -3.90 -4.46 -5.78
C LYS A 88 -2.44 -4.67 -6.19
N SER A 89 -2.13 -5.77 -6.86
CA SER A 89 -0.77 -6.05 -7.32
C SER A 89 -0.42 -5.19 -8.53
N GLU A 90 0.87 -5.14 -8.87
CA GLU A 90 1.34 -4.55 -10.13
C GLU A 90 1.10 -5.47 -11.34
N ASP A 91 0.76 -6.75 -11.10
CA ASP A 91 0.54 -7.76 -12.14
C ASP A 91 -0.92 -7.81 -12.61
N VAL A 92 -1.48 -6.64 -12.98
CA VAL A 92 -2.84 -6.50 -13.51
C VAL A 92 -2.78 -6.09 -14.98
N LYS A 93 -3.55 -6.78 -15.83
CA LYS A 93 -3.60 -6.53 -17.28
C LYS A 93 -5.03 -6.59 -17.79
N LEU A 94 -5.33 -5.72 -18.75
CA LEU A 94 -6.60 -5.74 -19.45
C LEU A 94 -6.38 -6.25 -20.87
N ILE A 95 -7.05 -7.35 -21.24
CA ILE A 95 -7.01 -7.87 -22.60
C ILE A 95 -8.29 -7.46 -23.32
N LEU A 96 -8.15 -6.74 -24.42
CA LEU A 96 -9.27 -6.30 -25.26
C LEU A 96 -9.50 -7.30 -26.40
N GLU A 97 -10.75 -7.70 -26.58
CA GLU A 97 -11.14 -8.75 -27.51
C GLU A 97 -12.36 -8.35 -28.35
N GLY A 98 -12.34 -8.78 -29.61
CA GLY A 98 -13.40 -8.50 -30.59
C GLY A 98 -13.47 -7.05 -31.06
N GLN A 99 -14.26 -6.82 -32.10
CA GLN A 99 -14.55 -5.48 -32.62
C GLN A 99 -16.04 -5.19 -32.42
N SER A 100 -16.35 -4.05 -31.83
CA SER A 100 -17.73 -3.59 -31.61
C SER A 100 -18.22 -2.74 -32.79
N GLU A 101 -19.52 -2.81 -33.08
CA GLU A 101 -20.17 -1.98 -34.12
C GLU A 101 -20.05 -0.48 -33.84
N SER A 102 -19.95 -0.08 -32.57
CA SER A 102 -19.72 1.31 -32.15
C SER A 102 -18.25 1.71 -32.13
N GLY A 103 -17.34 0.86 -32.62
CA GLY A 103 -15.89 1.03 -32.51
C GLY A 103 -15.34 0.54 -31.16
N GLY A 104 -14.04 0.20 -31.13
CA GLY A 104 -13.39 -0.36 -29.94
C GLY A 104 -13.73 -1.84 -29.68
N ALA A 105 -13.36 -2.34 -28.50
CA ALA A 105 -13.47 -3.76 -28.19
C ALA A 105 -14.91 -4.15 -27.84
N SER A 106 -15.34 -5.37 -28.19
CA SER A 106 -16.69 -5.85 -27.83
C SER A 106 -16.75 -6.49 -26.45
N HIS A 107 -15.61 -7.00 -25.98
CA HIS A 107 -15.45 -7.55 -24.63
C HIS A 107 -14.01 -7.33 -24.16
N ALA A 108 -13.83 -7.45 -22.85
CA ALA A 108 -12.51 -7.37 -22.24
C ALA A 108 -12.32 -8.47 -21.20
N LYS A 109 -11.08 -8.74 -20.84
CA LYS A 109 -10.72 -9.73 -19.82
C LYS A 109 -9.69 -9.12 -18.88
N LEU A 110 -10.04 -8.99 -17.61
CA LEU A 110 -9.13 -8.55 -16.57
C LEU A 110 -8.36 -9.75 -16.05
N ILE A 111 -7.04 -9.72 -16.19
CA ILE A 111 -6.14 -10.71 -15.64
C ILE A 111 -5.39 -10.08 -14.47
N ALA A 112 -5.39 -10.75 -13.32
CA ALA A 112 -4.66 -10.28 -12.14
C ALA A 112 -3.95 -11.44 -11.44
N GLN A 113 -2.83 -11.15 -10.79
CA GLN A 113 -2.02 -12.14 -10.10
C GLN A 113 -1.46 -11.57 -8.81
N LYS A 114 -1.78 -12.17 -7.64
CA LYS A 114 -1.24 -11.71 -6.34
C LYS A 114 0.28 -11.56 -6.29
N GLY A 115 1.00 -12.35 -7.07
CA GLY A 115 2.45 -12.25 -7.25
C GLY A 115 3.01 -13.43 -8.05
N LYS A 116 4.27 -13.34 -8.44
CA LYS A 116 4.94 -14.36 -9.25
C LYS A 116 4.84 -15.76 -8.61
N GLY A 117 4.40 -16.74 -9.40
CA GLY A 117 4.22 -18.13 -8.96
C GLY A 117 2.86 -18.44 -8.33
N MET A 118 2.05 -17.42 -8.03
CA MET A 118 0.66 -17.62 -7.60
C MET A 118 -0.25 -17.90 -8.80
N PRO A 119 -1.38 -18.60 -8.63
CA PRO A 119 -2.38 -18.72 -9.67
C PRO A 119 -2.83 -17.35 -10.19
N ARG A 120 -3.30 -17.29 -11.45
CA ARG A 120 -3.85 -16.07 -12.05
C ARG A 120 -5.36 -16.12 -12.00
N MET A 121 -5.99 -15.01 -11.61
CA MET A 121 -7.42 -14.83 -11.79
C MET A 121 -7.69 -14.18 -13.15
N SER A 122 -8.83 -14.56 -13.75
CA SER A 122 -9.28 -14.03 -15.02
C SER A 122 -10.77 -13.75 -14.93
N VAL A 123 -11.17 -12.50 -15.19
CA VAL A 123 -12.58 -12.10 -15.19
C VAL A 123 -12.94 -11.50 -16.53
N SER A 124 -13.86 -12.16 -17.26
CA SER A 124 -14.44 -11.60 -18.48
C SER A 124 -15.40 -10.46 -18.13
N LEU A 125 -15.29 -9.37 -18.88
CA LEU A 125 -16.04 -8.13 -18.74
C LEU A 125 -16.85 -7.89 -20.02
N ALA A 126 -18.11 -7.49 -19.88
CA ALA A 126 -18.98 -7.14 -20.99
C ALA A 126 -18.90 -5.63 -21.25
N LYS A 127 -18.92 -5.22 -22.53
CA LYS A 127 -19.01 -3.80 -22.89
C LYS A 127 -20.37 -3.25 -22.48
N LEU A 128 -20.38 -2.10 -21.83
CA LEU A 128 -21.60 -1.38 -21.49
C LEU A 128 -22.10 -0.57 -22.68
N SER A 129 -23.42 -0.42 -22.79
CA SER A 129 -24.04 0.52 -23.72
C SER A 129 -23.88 1.96 -23.22
N ASP A 130 -23.90 2.94 -24.13
CA ASP A 130 -23.52 4.33 -23.85
C ASP A 130 -24.18 4.95 -22.61
N VAL A 131 -25.48 4.72 -22.40
CA VAL A 131 -26.20 5.26 -21.22
C VAL A 131 -25.69 4.63 -19.93
N VAL A 132 -25.53 3.31 -19.90
CA VAL A 132 -25.06 2.56 -18.72
C VAL A 132 -23.58 2.83 -18.47
N ALA A 133 -22.79 2.95 -19.54
CA ALA A 133 -21.39 3.34 -19.51
C ALA A 133 -21.22 4.72 -18.88
N SER A 134 -22.00 5.72 -19.32
CA SER A 134 -21.97 7.08 -18.77
C SER A 134 -22.27 7.10 -17.27
N GLN A 135 -23.29 6.35 -16.83
CA GLN A 135 -23.62 6.25 -15.41
C GLN A 135 -22.51 5.53 -14.61
N ALA A 136 -21.92 4.48 -15.17
CA ALA A 136 -20.81 3.76 -14.55
C ALA A 136 -19.57 4.66 -14.40
N MET A 137 -19.23 5.44 -15.44
CA MET A 137 -18.15 6.42 -15.41
C MET A 137 -18.42 7.50 -14.34
N ALA A 138 -19.61 8.10 -14.31
CA ALA A 138 -19.97 9.11 -13.31
C ALA A 138 -19.86 8.56 -11.87
N SER A 139 -20.33 7.34 -11.65
CA SER A 139 -20.20 6.64 -10.37
C SER A 139 -18.73 6.40 -10.00
N LEU A 140 -17.94 5.90 -10.94
CA LEU A 140 -16.51 5.66 -10.75
C LEU A 140 -15.77 6.96 -10.41
N SER A 141 -15.99 8.04 -11.16
CA SER A 141 -15.36 9.35 -10.93
C SER A 141 -15.72 9.93 -9.57
N MET A 142 -17.00 9.87 -9.17
CA MET A 142 -17.46 10.40 -7.89
C MET A 142 -16.80 9.65 -6.72
N GLU A 143 -16.73 8.33 -6.82
CA GLU A 143 -16.16 7.47 -5.77
C GLU A 143 -14.63 7.60 -5.72
N LEU A 144 -13.96 7.71 -6.87
CA LEU A 144 -12.53 8.00 -6.94
C LEU A 144 -12.20 9.34 -6.28
N TYR A 145 -12.99 10.39 -6.54
CA TYR A 145 -12.78 11.69 -5.92
C TYR A 145 -13.00 11.67 -4.40
N LYS A 146 -13.97 10.91 -3.91
CA LYS A 146 -14.17 10.71 -2.46
C LYS A 146 -12.96 10.03 -1.83
N GLU A 147 -12.47 8.94 -2.41
CA GLU A 147 -11.28 8.25 -1.91
C GLU A 147 -10.03 9.12 -1.96
N TYR A 148 -9.83 9.87 -3.05
CA TYR A 148 -8.74 10.83 -3.14
C TYR A 148 -8.76 11.83 -1.98
N LYS A 149 -9.92 12.41 -1.65
CA LYS A 149 -10.04 13.34 -0.51
C LYS A 149 -9.70 12.66 0.83
N ASN A 150 -10.12 11.41 1.01
CA ASN A 150 -9.85 10.66 2.24
C ASN A 150 -8.34 10.38 2.39
N VAL A 151 -7.70 9.92 1.32
CA VAL A 151 -6.26 9.65 1.27
C VAL A 151 -5.48 10.95 1.46
N HIS A 152 -5.84 12.02 0.76
CA HIS A 152 -5.19 13.32 0.87
C HIS A 152 -5.26 13.87 2.31
N LYS A 153 -6.44 13.81 2.95
CA LYS A 153 -6.61 14.22 4.35
C LYS A 153 -5.73 13.40 5.29
N SER A 154 -5.58 12.10 5.04
CA SER A 154 -4.74 11.21 5.84
C SER A 154 -3.26 11.51 5.65
N LEU A 155 -2.84 11.79 4.41
CA LEU A 155 -1.48 12.18 4.07
C LEU A 155 -1.06 13.47 4.76
N VAL A 156 -1.91 14.50 4.73
CA VAL A 156 -1.63 15.79 5.40
C VAL A 156 -1.41 15.58 6.91
N LYS A 157 -2.27 14.79 7.57
CA LYS A 157 -2.11 14.46 9.00
C LYS A 157 -0.81 13.71 9.29
N GLU A 158 -0.45 12.76 8.43
CA GLU A 158 0.78 12.00 8.61
C GLU A 158 2.03 12.89 8.40
N GLN A 159 1.97 13.84 7.47
CA GLN A 159 3.04 14.81 7.25
C GLN A 159 3.24 15.73 8.47
N GLU A 160 2.15 16.23 9.06
CA GLU A 160 2.20 17.01 10.32
C GLU A 160 2.79 16.18 11.47
N ARG A 161 2.36 14.92 11.60
CA ARG A 161 2.88 14.00 12.61
C ARG A 161 4.39 13.74 12.42
N SER A 162 4.81 13.52 11.18
CA SER A 162 6.20 13.29 10.83
C SER A 162 7.08 14.48 11.19
N PHE A 163 6.64 15.71 10.86
CA PHE A 163 7.32 16.94 11.23
C PHE A 163 7.49 17.07 12.75
N ASN A 164 6.40 16.87 13.51
CA ASN A 164 6.46 16.92 14.97
C ASN A 164 7.42 15.88 15.55
N LEU A 165 7.44 14.67 14.98
CA LEU A 165 8.36 13.62 15.41
C LEU A 165 9.83 14.00 15.13
N THR A 166 10.13 14.62 13.99
CA THR A 166 11.47 15.12 13.68
C THR A 166 11.95 16.12 14.73
N VAL A 167 11.08 17.05 15.16
CA VAL A 167 11.40 18.03 16.21
C VAL A 167 11.71 17.33 17.55
N VAL A 168 10.87 16.37 17.95
CA VAL A 168 11.08 15.61 19.20
C VAL A 168 12.39 14.80 19.14
N VAL A 169 12.66 14.13 18.02
CA VAL A 169 13.89 13.35 17.84
C VAL A 169 15.13 14.24 17.90
N ALA A 170 15.10 15.45 17.33
CA ALA A 170 16.21 16.39 17.42
C ALA A 170 16.46 16.85 18.87
N ALA A 171 15.40 17.18 19.61
CA ALA A 171 15.51 17.58 21.01
C ALA A 171 16.07 16.45 21.90
N GLU A 172 15.61 15.22 21.70
CA GLU A 172 16.14 14.06 22.43
C GLU A 172 17.60 13.74 22.06
N ARG A 173 18.00 13.93 20.80
CA ARG A 173 19.42 13.80 20.39
C ARG A 173 20.31 14.82 21.08
N GLU A 174 19.93 16.09 21.08
CA GLU A 174 20.68 17.16 21.76
C GLU A 174 20.83 16.87 23.26
N LYS A 175 19.75 16.45 23.91
CA LYS A 175 19.75 16.06 25.32
C LYS A 175 20.68 14.88 25.59
N ASN A 176 20.68 13.87 24.72
CA ASN A 176 21.55 12.71 24.85
C ASN A 176 23.03 13.07 24.65
N GLU A 177 23.35 13.90 23.66
CA GLU A 177 24.72 14.41 23.45
C GLU A 177 25.22 15.21 24.65
N SER A 178 24.36 16.06 25.22
CA SER A 178 24.67 16.81 26.45
C SER A 178 24.97 15.87 27.64
N LEU A 179 24.16 14.82 27.84
CA LEU A 179 24.38 13.82 28.88
C LEU A 179 25.69 13.05 28.66
N GLN A 180 25.99 12.63 27.43
CA GLN A 180 27.26 11.95 27.12
C GLN A 180 28.48 12.84 27.37
N ASN A 181 28.37 14.13 27.03
CA ASN A 181 29.43 15.10 27.31
C ASN A 181 29.66 15.27 28.82
N MET A 182 28.59 15.35 29.62
CA MET A 182 28.69 15.43 31.07
C MET A 182 29.33 14.18 31.69
N LEU A 183 28.91 12.98 31.26
CA LEU A 183 29.50 11.71 31.72
C LEU A 183 30.99 11.64 31.37
N SER A 184 31.36 12.02 30.15
CA SER A 184 32.76 12.03 29.70
C SER A 184 33.64 12.98 30.52
N ARG A 185 33.12 14.18 30.86
CA ARG A 185 33.82 15.13 31.74
C ARG A 185 34.01 14.56 33.14
N LYS A 186 32.97 13.95 33.71
CA LYS A 186 33.02 13.35 35.06
C LYS A 186 34.02 12.21 35.14
N ASN A 187 34.04 11.31 34.15
CA ASN A 187 34.98 10.20 34.07
C ASN A 187 36.45 10.68 33.92
N LYS A 188 36.70 11.76 33.17
CA LYS A 188 38.05 12.36 33.07
C LYS A 188 38.52 12.93 34.41
N SER A 189 37.64 13.61 35.15
CA SER A 189 37.99 14.19 36.45
C SER A 189 38.35 13.11 37.47
N GLN A 190 37.56 12.03 37.55
CA GLN A 190 37.86 10.90 38.44
C GLN A 190 39.19 10.21 38.12
N LYS A 191 39.57 10.14 36.84
CA LYS A 191 40.87 9.60 36.42
C LYS A 191 42.04 10.46 36.90
N MET A 192 41.93 11.78 36.78
CA MET A 192 42.96 12.71 37.27
C MET A 192 43.05 12.72 38.79
N ASP A 193 41.94 12.60 39.51
CA ASP A 193 41.96 12.51 40.98
C ASP A 193 42.63 11.22 41.50
N THR A 194 42.53 10.12 40.74
CA THR A 194 43.18 8.83 41.07
C THR A 194 44.68 8.84 40.78
N GLU A 195 45.12 9.47 39.67
CA GLU A 195 46.54 9.63 39.35
C GLU A 195 47.26 10.63 40.29
N ASN A 196 46.55 11.65 40.79
CA ASN A 196 47.13 12.63 41.72
C ASN A 196 47.22 12.13 43.17
N SER A 197 46.42 11.12 43.55
CA SER A 197 46.53 10.47 44.88
C SER A 197 47.75 9.55 45.01
N ASP A 198 48.23 8.97 43.91
CA ASP A 198 49.42 8.11 43.91
C ASP A 198 50.74 8.90 43.96
N SER A 199 50.72 10.20 43.66
CA SER A 199 51.90 11.08 43.72
C SER A 199 52.16 11.77 45.07
N LYS A 200 51.34 11.50 46.10
CA LYS A 200 51.46 12.15 47.43
C LYS A 200 52.03 11.29 48.55
N SER A 201 52.53 10.09 48.26
CA SER A 201 53.15 9.17 49.22
C SER A 201 54.66 9.02 49.01
N ALA A 202 55.39 10.14 48.89
CA ALA A 202 56.85 10.12 48.93
C ALA A 202 57.45 11.41 49.51
N SER A 203 57.38 11.58 50.83
CA SER A 203 58.42 12.29 51.59
C SER A 203 58.23 12.09 53.10
N SER A 204 58.96 11.12 53.67
CA SER A 204 59.42 11.22 55.06
C SER A 204 60.55 12.25 55.10
N PRO A 205 60.72 12.99 56.20
CA PRO A 205 61.95 12.76 56.95
C PRO A 205 61.84 12.91 58.49
N GLN A 206 62.53 11.98 59.14
CA GLN A 206 63.47 12.17 60.26
C GLN A 206 62.93 12.41 61.68
N ASP A 207 63.00 11.33 62.44
CA ASP A 207 63.30 11.32 63.87
C ASP A 207 64.55 12.14 64.20
N ALA A 208 64.43 13.04 65.17
CA ALA A 208 65.55 13.51 65.99
C ALA A 208 65.02 13.87 67.38
N SER A 209 64.99 12.87 68.27
CA SER A 209 64.81 13.06 69.72
C SER A 209 66.14 13.48 70.33
N GLY A 210 66.16 14.61 71.04
CA GLY A 210 67.35 15.12 71.71
C GLY A 210 67.08 16.15 72.81
N ILE A 211 66.92 15.64 74.03
CA ILE A 211 67.46 16.16 75.31
C ILE A 211 66.81 17.39 76.00
N LEU A 212 66.34 17.08 77.21
CA LEU A 212 66.03 17.86 78.44
C LEU A 212 64.76 18.70 78.49
#